data_AF-A0AAE3T5M8-F1
#
_entry.id   AF-A0AAE3T5M8-F1
#
_cell.length_a   1.000
_cell.length_b   1.000
_cell.length_c   1.000
_cell.angle_alpha   90.00
_cell.angle_beta   90.00
_cell.angle_gamma   90.00
#
_symmetry.space_group_name_H-M   'P 1'
#
loop_
_entity.id
_entity.type
_entity.pdbx_description
1 polymer ?
#
loop_
_entity_poly.entity_id
_entity_poly.type
_entity_poly.pdbx_seq_one_letter_code
_entity_poly.pdbx_strand_id
1 'polypeptide(L)'
;MERLDRLPLLWNVFPFHPHEADDPLTNRKFTARELAAVSDLNHALFKWLGIRRIICIGQDAANYAKSFGITVECVRHPSYGGIADFRRGMHEIYGDSLAPVAATAQPTLF
;
A
#
# COMPACT_ATOMS: atom_id res chain seq x y z
N MET A 1 -3.70 9.25 -20.29
CA MET A 1 -3.42 8.75 -18.93
C MET A 1 -4.49 9.29 -18.02
N GLU A 2 -4.90 8.54 -17.01
CA GLU A 2 -5.89 8.96 -16.01
C GLU A 2 -5.17 9.18 -14.67
N ARG A 3 -5.67 10.07 -13.82
CA ARG A 3 -5.06 10.41 -12.54
C ARG A 3 -6.09 10.53 -11.43
N LEU A 4 -5.69 10.17 -10.22
CA LEU A 4 -6.48 10.39 -9.02
C LEU A 4 -6.41 11.87 -8.61
N ASP A 5 -7.56 12.46 -8.27
CA ASP A 5 -7.64 13.83 -7.76
C ASP A 5 -6.88 14.02 -6.44
N ARG A 6 -6.74 12.94 -5.66
CA ARG A 6 -5.91 12.89 -4.46
C ARG A 6 -4.94 11.73 -4.54
N LEU A 7 -3.65 12.03 -4.36
CA LEU A 7 -2.62 11.01 -4.33
C LEU A 7 -2.76 10.18 -3.04
N PRO A 8 -2.72 8.84 -3.14
CA PRO A 8 -2.74 8.00 -1.97
C PRO A 8 -1.39 8.07 -1.23
N LEU A 9 -1.42 7.89 0.09
CA LEU A 9 -0.22 7.52 0.83
C LEU A 9 0.11 6.06 0.52
N LEU A 10 1.28 5.82 -0.07
CA LEU A 10 1.82 4.48 -0.21
C LEU A 10 2.58 4.12 1.07
N TRP A 11 2.21 3.00 1.68
CA TRP A 11 2.76 2.60 2.97
C TRP A 11 2.91 1.08 3.05
N ASN A 12 4.06 0.64 3.57
CA ASN A 12 4.32 -0.77 3.79
C ASN A 12 3.77 -1.19 5.16
N VAL A 13 3.13 -2.37 5.22
CA VAL A 13 2.63 -2.94 6.49
C VAL A 13 3.75 -3.07 7.53
N PHE A 14 4.96 -3.36 7.04
CA PHE A 14 6.20 -3.31 7.80
C PHE A 14 7.10 -2.21 7.22
N PRO A 15 7.22 -1.05 7.88
CA PRO A 15 7.88 0.13 7.32
C PRO A 15 9.42 0.13 7.47
N PHE A 16 10.01 -1.01 7.84
CA PHE A 16 11.45 -1.17 8.02
C PHE A 16 12.02 -2.16 6.99
N HIS A 17 13.35 -2.22 6.91
CA HIS A 17 14.08 -3.17 6.06
C HIS A 17 14.53 -4.39 6.89
N PRO A 18 13.80 -5.52 6.83
CA PRO A 18 14.18 -6.74 7.53
C PRO A 18 15.32 -7.46 6.79
N HIS A 19 16.41 -7.70 7.50
CA HIS A 19 17.61 -8.36 6.97
C HIS A 19 18.04 -9.52 7.88
N GLU A 20 18.81 -10.46 7.32
CA GLU A 20 19.47 -11.54 8.07
C GLU A 20 20.53 -10.97 9.02
N ALA A 21 20.80 -11.68 10.12
CA ALA A 21 21.85 -11.27 11.05
C ALA A 21 23.20 -11.20 10.31
N ASP A 22 23.96 -10.13 10.57
CA ASP A 22 25.26 -9.85 9.96
C ASP A 22 25.28 -9.60 8.44
N ASP A 23 24.12 -9.59 7.76
CA ASP A 23 24.01 -9.24 6.33
C ASP A 23 22.95 -8.17 6.07
N PRO A 24 23.29 -6.87 6.27
CA PRO A 24 22.35 -5.75 6.17
C PRO A 24 21.76 -5.48 4.78
N LEU A 25 22.27 -6.14 3.72
CA LEU A 25 21.81 -5.94 2.35
C LEU A 25 20.79 -7.00 1.89
N THR A 26 20.55 -8.01 2.71
CA THR A 26 19.51 -9.02 2.46
C THR A 26 18.12 -8.49 2.76
N ASN A 27 17.12 -9.02 2.05
CA ASN A 27 15.72 -8.70 2.31
C ASN A 27 14.95 -9.98 2.63
N ARG A 28 14.79 -10.27 3.91
CA ARG A 28 14.02 -11.43 4.37
C ARG A 28 12.56 -11.05 4.62
N LYS A 29 11.70 -12.04 4.84
CA LYS A 29 10.33 -11.76 5.33
C LYS A 29 10.41 -11.30 6.79
N PHE A 30 9.64 -10.27 7.15
CA PHE A 30 9.44 -9.91 8.55
C PHE A 30 8.74 -11.05 9.30
N THR A 31 9.04 -11.21 10.58
CA THR A 31 8.40 -12.17 11.47
C THR A 31 7.08 -11.62 12.03
N ALA A 32 6.23 -12.50 12.55
CA ALA A 32 4.99 -12.08 13.23
C ALA A 32 5.27 -11.17 14.44
N ARG A 33 6.37 -11.41 15.17
CA ARG A 33 6.79 -10.59 16.31
C ARG A 33 7.20 -9.18 15.87
N GLU A 34 7.95 -9.07 14.77
CA GLU A 34 8.34 -7.79 14.20
C GLU A 34 7.12 -7.02 13.68
N LEU A 35 6.19 -7.70 13.02
CA LEU A 35 4.94 -7.08 12.57
C LEU A 35 4.10 -6.56 13.75
N ALA A 36 4.02 -7.33 14.84
CA ALA A 36 3.32 -6.90 16.06
C ALA A 36 3.96 -5.64 16.68
N ALA A 37 5.29 -5.54 16.67
CA ALA A 37 6.03 -4.40 17.22
C ALA A 37 5.75 -3.08 16.47
N VAL A 38 5.35 -3.15 15.19
CA VAL A 38 5.01 -1.95 14.40
C VAL A 38 3.50 -1.68 14.33
N SER A 39 2.67 -2.48 15.00
CA SER A 39 1.22 -2.33 14.92
C SER A 39 0.75 -1.02 15.56
N ASP A 40 1.25 -0.69 16.75
CA ASP A 40 0.91 0.56 17.44
C ASP A 40 1.41 1.79 16.68
N LEU A 41 2.60 1.70 16.06
CA LEU A 41 3.15 2.74 15.18
C LEU A 41 2.21 3.02 14.00
N ASN A 42 1.76 1.98 13.32
CA ASN A 42 0.85 2.10 12.18
C ASN A 42 -0.53 2.62 12.62
N HIS A 43 -1.06 2.14 13.74
CA HIS A 43 -2.32 2.63 14.28
C HIS A 43 -2.24 4.13 14.61
N ALA A 44 -1.17 4.57 15.25
CA ALA A 44 -0.93 5.98 15.56
C ALA A 44 -0.81 6.83 14.29
N LEU A 45 -0.08 6.35 13.28
CA LEU A 45 0.05 7.02 11.98
C LEU A 45 -1.31 7.21 11.29
N PHE A 46 -2.10 6.14 11.18
CA PHE A 46 -3.39 6.18 10.52
C PHE A 46 -4.38 7.10 11.24
N LYS A 47 -4.37 7.07 12.57
CA LYS A 47 -5.18 7.97 13.39
C LYS A 47 -4.76 9.43 13.22
N TRP A 48 -3.45 9.70 13.25
CA TRP A 48 -2.91 11.06 13.14
C TRP A 48 -3.18 11.69 11.77
N LEU A 49 -3.05 10.90 10.69
CA LEU A 49 -3.33 11.36 9.33
C LEU A 49 -4.83 11.34 8.98
N GLY A 50 -5.69 10.87 9.88
CA GLY A 50 -7.13 10.75 9.61
C GLY A 50 -7.46 9.81 8.46
N ILE A 51 -6.72 8.71 8.32
CA ILE A 51 -6.94 7.70 7.27
C ILE A 51 -8.29 7.01 7.53
N ARG A 52 -9.19 7.10 6.54
CA ARG A 52 -10.54 6.51 6.60
C ARG A 52 -10.73 5.27 5.74
N ARG A 53 -9.78 5.00 4.86
CA ARG A 53 -9.83 3.90 3.89
C ARG A 53 -8.42 3.39 3.63
N ILE A 54 -8.24 2.08 3.64
CA ILE A 54 -6.99 1.40 3.30
C ILE A 54 -7.26 0.44 2.14
N ILE A 55 -6.47 0.55 1.08
CA ILE A 55 -6.46 -0.41 -0.01
C ILE A 55 -5.24 -1.29 0.15
N CYS A 56 -5.46 -2.52 0.56
CA CYS A 56 -4.43 -3.53 0.75
C CYS A 56 -4.07 -4.19 -0.57
N ILE A 57 -2.77 -4.34 -0.80
CA ILE A 57 -2.25 -5.07 -1.95
C ILE A 57 -1.83 -6.45 -1.45
N GLY A 58 -2.68 -7.45 -1.66
CA GLY A 58 -2.48 -8.82 -1.20
C GLY A 58 -3.13 -9.14 0.16
N GLN A 59 -3.34 -10.44 0.39
CA GLN A 59 -4.14 -10.96 1.51
C GLN A 59 -3.46 -10.75 2.87
N ASP A 60 -2.13 -10.88 2.95
CA ASP A 60 -1.37 -10.65 4.18
C ASP A 60 -1.60 -9.22 4.71
N ALA A 61 -1.57 -8.22 3.82
CA ALA A 61 -1.84 -6.83 4.17
C ALA A 61 -3.29 -6.61 4.62
N ALA A 62 -4.25 -7.24 3.93
CA ALA A 62 -5.67 -7.15 4.30
C ALA A 62 -5.95 -7.74 5.68
N ASN A 63 -5.34 -8.90 5.99
CA ASN A 63 -5.49 -9.55 7.30
C ASN A 63 -4.93 -8.69 8.42
N TYR A 64 -3.78 -8.07 8.21
CA TYR A 64 -3.18 -7.12 9.15
C TYR A 64 -4.07 -5.89 9.37
N ALA A 65 -4.55 -5.27 8.28
CA ALA A 65 -5.28 -4.01 8.33
C ALA A 65 -6.66 -4.11 9.00
N LYS A 66 -7.28 -5.30 9.03
CA LYS A 66 -8.56 -5.56 9.72
C LYS A 66 -8.53 -5.16 11.20
N SER A 67 -7.36 -5.24 11.85
CA SER A 67 -7.21 -4.91 13.27
C SER A 67 -7.39 -3.42 13.58
N PHE A 68 -7.29 -2.53 12.59
CA PHE A 68 -7.31 -1.08 12.82
C PHE A 68 -8.71 -0.46 12.87
N GLY A 69 -9.78 -1.22 12.57
CA GLY A 69 -11.15 -0.70 12.55
C GLY A 69 -11.40 0.36 11.46
N ILE A 70 -10.56 0.39 10.42
CA ILE A 70 -10.68 1.27 9.25
C ILE A 70 -11.33 0.47 8.11
N THR A 71 -12.05 1.13 7.19
CA THR A 71 -12.56 0.48 5.98
C THR A 71 -11.39 -0.06 5.15
N VAL A 72 -11.38 -1.38 4.94
CA VAL A 72 -10.30 -2.09 4.24
C VAL A 72 -10.86 -2.76 2.99
N GLU A 73 -10.24 -2.46 1.86
CA GLU A 73 -10.43 -3.18 0.60
C GLU A 73 -9.13 -3.88 0.21
N CYS A 74 -9.22 -4.95 -0.57
CA CYS A 74 -8.07 -5.74 -0.96
C CYS A 74 -8.06 -5.97 -2.47
N VAL A 75 -6.94 -5.69 -3.10
CA VAL A 75 -6.66 -6.06 -4.49
C VAL A 75 -5.60 -7.16 -4.55
N ARG A 76 -5.58 -7.91 -5.65
CA ARG A 76 -4.55 -8.93 -5.87
C ARG A 76 -3.16 -8.28 -5.90
N HIS A 77 -2.18 -8.89 -5.25
CA HIS A 77 -0.80 -8.42 -5.34
C HIS A 77 -0.26 -8.59 -6.77
N PRO A 78 0.42 -7.60 -7.36
CA PRO A 78 0.85 -7.66 -8.76
C PRO A 78 1.91 -8.74 -9.04
N SER A 79 2.67 -9.17 -8.03
CA SER A 79 3.65 -10.27 -8.17
C SER A 79 3.02 -11.61 -8.58
N TYR A 80 3.86 -12.53 -9.05
CA TYR A 80 3.49 -13.90 -9.44
C TYR A 80 2.32 -13.94 -10.45
N GLY A 81 2.37 -13.08 -11.48
CA GLY A 81 1.34 -13.00 -12.51
C GLY A 81 0.07 -12.25 -12.13
N GLY A 82 0.00 -11.64 -10.95
CA GLY A 82 -1.21 -10.96 -10.45
C GLY A 82 -1.51 -9.57 -11.04
N ILE A 83 -0.74 -9.09 -12.03
CA ILE A 83 -0.87 -7.73 -12.59
C ILE A 83 -2.26 -7.47 -13.19
N ALA A 84 -2.81 -8.44 -13.93
CA ALA A 84 -4.12 -8.26 -14.59
C ALA A 84 -5.24 -8.07 -13.57
N ASP A 85 -5.24 -8.90 -12.52
CA ASP A 85 -6.22 -8.83 -11.44
C ASP A 85 -6.03 -7.59 -10.55
N PHE A 86 -4.77 -7.19 -10.30
CA PHE A 86 -4.45 -5.93 -9.63
C PHE A 86 -5.07 -4.75 -10.37
N ARG A 87 -4.83 -4.64 -11.68
CA ARG A 87 -5.35 -3.55 -12.52
C ARG A 87 -6.88 -3.54 -12.52
N ARG A 88 -7.51 -4.71 -12.66
CA ARG A 88 -8.97 -4.84 -12.59
C ARG A 88 -9.52 -4.34 -11.25
N GLY A 89 -8.95 -4.81 -10.14
CA GLY A 89 -9.39 -4.38 -8.80
C GLY A 89 -9.18 -2.88 -8.55
N MET A 90 -8.08 -2.32 -9.02
CA MET A 90 -7.85 -0.87 -8.93
C MET A 90 -8.84 -0.07 -9.77
N HIS A 91 -9.22 -0.56 -10.95
CA HIS A 91 -10.26 0.05 -11.78
C HIS A 91 -11.65 -0.06 -11.13
N GLU A 92 -12.00 -1.18 -10.52
CA GLU A 92 -13.25 -1.33 -9.77
C GLU A 92 -13.34 -0.35 -8.60
N ILE A 93 -12.21 -0.08 -7.94
CA ILE A 93 -12.12 0.84 -6.79
C ILE A 93 -12.15 2.31 -7.22
N TYR A 94 -11.47 2.67 -8.31
CA TYR A 94 -11.21 4.07 -8.68
C TYR A 94 -11.82 4.52 -10.00
N GLY A 95 -12.43 3.63 -10.80
CA GLY A 95 -12.84 3.90 -12.20
C GLY A 95 -13.59 5.22 -12.38
N ASP A 96 -14.56 5.50 -11.51
CA ASP A 96 -15.35 6.74 -11.59
C ASP A 96 -14.64 7.98 -11.02
N SER A 97 -13.56 7.78 -10.26
CA SER A 97 -12.74 8.83 -9.62
C SER A 97 -11.49 9.19 -10.43
N LEU A 98 -11.31 8.57 -11.61
CA LEU A 98 -10.18 8.80 -12.49
C LEU A 98 -10.47 10.01 -13.40
N ALA A 99 -9.72 11.10 -13.19
CA ALA A 99 -9.79 12.26 -14.07
C ALA A 99 -8.86 12.07 -15.28
N PRO A 100 -9.22 12.56 -16.48
CA PRO A 100 -8.30 12.62 -17.60
C PRO A 100 -7.06 13.44 -17.23
N VAL A 101 -5.87 12.94 -17.55
CA VAL A 101 -4.65 13.75 -17.44
C VAL A 101 -4.75 14.87 -18.45
N ALA A 102 -4.99 16.10 -17.97
CA ALA A 102 -4.70 17.30 -18.73
C ALA A 102 -3.22 17.26 -19.12
N ALA A 103 -2.92 17.53 -20.40
CA ALA A 103 -1.58 17.50 -20.95
C ALA A 103 -0.70 18.60 -20.33
N THR A 104 -0.13 18.33 -19.17
CA THR A 104 0.99 19.10 -18.62
C THR A 104 2.26 18.33 -18.96
N ALA A 105 3.07 18.92 -19.85
CA ALA A 105 4.44 18.47 -20.08
C ALA A 105 5.13 18.36 -18.72
N GLN A 106 5.58 17.15 -18.37
CA GLN A 106 6.55 17.01 -17.27
C GLN A 106 7.80 17.77 -17.71
N PRO A 107 8.28 18.77 -16.95
CA PRO A 107 9.66 19.18 -17.09
C PRO A 107 10.48 17.95 -16.71
N THR A 108 11.35 17.51 -17.60
CA THR A 108 12.43 16.59 -17.27
C THR A 108 13.18 17.16 -16.07
N LEU A 109 13.11 16.47 -14.94
CA LEU A 109 14.10 16.65 -13.89
C LEU A 109 15.31 15.83 -14.33
N PHE A 110 16.29 16.58 -14.86
CA PHE A 110 17.57 16.19 -15.49
C PHE A 110 17.47 15.70 -16.93
#